data_AF-A0A3A5ALR5-F1
#
_entry.id   AF-A0A3A5ALR5-F1
#
_cell.length_a   1.000
_cell.length_b   1.000
_cell.length_c   1.000
_cell.angle_alpha   90.00
_cell.angle_beta   90.00
_cell.angle_gamma   90.00
#
_symmetry.space_group_name_H-M   'P 1'
#
loop_
_entity.id
_entity.type
_entity.pdbx_description
1 polymer ?
#
loop_
_entity_poly.entity_id
_entity_poly.type
_entity_poly.pdbx_seq_one_letter_code
_entity_poly.pdbx_strand_id
1 'polypeptide(L)'
;MAQEEPQGEGGPERARKEGIMSTPICEIPKNSREAIKFSLGEFKGHRFIDMRVYVQEEGKDQAPTKKGLAVSPALWPEFRKALAQVEEAMVREGWLDREDLEGQG
;
A
#
# COMPACT_ATOMS: atom_id res chain seq x y z
N MET A 1 -28.44 29.42 -11.07
CA MET A 1 -26.96 29.41 -11.11
C MET A 1 -26.51 28.71 -9.85
N ALA A 2 -26.26 27.40 -9.94
CA ALA A 2 -25.71 26.63 -8.83
C ALA A 2 -24.21 26.93 -8.79
N GLN A 3 -23.75 27.43 -7.65
CA GLN A 3 -22.32 27.56 -7.36
C GLN A 3 -21.87 26.16 -6.93
N GLU A 4 -21.14 25.46 -7.79
CA GLU A 4 -20.45 24.24 -7.42
C GLU A 4 -19.17 24.64 -6.67
N GLU A 5 -19.15 24.27 -5.39
CA GLU A 5 -18.03 24.43 -4.47
C GLU A 5 -16.82 23.62 -4.94
N PRO A 6 -15.59 24.08 -4.67
CA PRO A 6 -14.39 23.51 -5.27
C PRO A 6 -14.16 22.08 -4.77
N GLN A 7 -14.01 21.17 -5.73
CA GLN A 7 -13.55 19.81 -5.49
C GLN A 7 -12.16 19.89 -4.87
N GLY A 8 -12.07 19.70 -3.56
CA GLY A 8 -10.81 19.61 -2.85
C GLY A 8 -10.04 18.41 -3.39
N GLU A 9 -9.07 18.67 -4.26
CA GLU A 9 -8.03 17.73 -4.64
C GLU A 9 -7.33 17.27 -3.36
N GLY A 10 -7.68 16.06 -2.90
CA GLY A 10 -6.98 15.36 -1.83
C GLY A 10 -5.61 14.88 -2.31
N GLY A 11 -4.74 15.83 -2.67
CA GLY A 11 -3.33 15.58 -2.92
C GLY A 11 -2.62 15.05 -1.68
N PRO A 12 -1.34 14.63 -1.80
CA PRO A 12 -0.55 13.93 -0.76
C PRO A 12 -0.28 14.76 0.52
N GLU A 13 -0.95 15.91 0.68
CA GLU A 13 -0.65 16.96 1.65
C GLU A 13 -1.17 16.66 3.08
N ARG A 14 -2.07 15.68 3.26
CA ARG A 14 -2.59 15.31 4.60
C ARG A 14 -1.67 14.40 5.43
N ALA A 15 -0.41 14.20 5.04
CA ALA A 15 0.58 13.47 5.84
C ALA A 15 1.35 14.36 6.85
N ARG A 16 1.06 15.67 6.98
CA ARG A 16 1.66 16.51 8.03
C ARG A 16 0.87 16.47 9.34
N LYS A 17 0.61 15.27 9.87
CA LYS A 17 0.29 15.10 11.29
C LYS A 17 1.43 14.30 11.94
N GLU A 18 2.24 15.01 12.72
CA GLU A 18 3.20 14.47 13.68
C GLU A 18 4.35 13.62 13.10
N GLY A 19 5.30 14.27 12.42
CA GLY A 19 6.68 13.77 12.25
C GLY A 19 6.87 12.51 11.39
N ILE A 20 5.82 12.04 10.70
CA ILE A 20 5.88 10.94 9.74
C ILE A 20 5.81 11.54 8.33
N MET A 21 6.88 11.38 7.55
CA MET A 21 6.83 11.61 6.10
C MET A 21 6.43 10.29 5.45
N SER A 22 5.47 10.30 4.52
CA SER A 22 5.08 9.11 3.75
C SER A 22 4.79 9.49 2.31
N THR A 23 5.41 8.79 1.36
CA THR A 23 5.27 8.97 -0.08
C THR A 23 4.63 7.71 -0.68
N PRO A 24 3.39 7.79 -1.20
CA PRO A 24 2.76 6.65 -1.87
C PRO A 24 3.50 6.33 -3.18
N ILE A 25 3.67 5.04 -3.47
CA ILE A 25 4.38 4.53 -4.66
C ILE A 25 3.41 3.85 -5.62
N CYS A 26 2.57 2.95 -5.12
CA CYS A 26 1.56 2.26 -5.92
C CYS A 26 0.40 1.78 -5.04
N GLU A 27 -0.69 1.37 -5.68
CA GLU A 27 -1.84 0.76 -5.02
C GLU A 27 -2.39 -0.42 -5.83
N ILE A 28 -2.91 -1.41 -5.11
CA ILE A 28 -3.56 -2.60 -5.68
C ILE A 28 -5.01 -2.62 -5.17
N PRO A 29 -6.02 -2.54 -6.05
CA PRO A 29 -7.42 -2.67 -5.63
C PRO A 29 -7.68 -4.10 -5.15
N LYS A 30 -8.16 -4.23 -3.90
CA LYS A 30 -8.50 -5.53 -3.31
C LYS A 30 -9.97 -5.89 -3.54
N ASN A 31 -10.85 -4.90 -3.50
CA ASN A 31 -12.27 -5.00 -3.86
C ASN A 31 -12.84 -3.58 -4.08
N SER A 32 -14.17 -3.46 -4.24
CA SER A 32 -14.85 -2.19 -4.49
C SER A 32 -14.70 -1.13 -3.40
N ARG A 33 -14.24 -1.50 -2.20
CA ARG A 33 -14.09 -0.59 -1.05
C ARG A 33 -12.70 -0.60 -0.42
N GLU A 34 -11.84 -1.56 -0.76
CA GLU A 34 -10.51 -1.73 -0.17
C GLU A 34 -9.42 -1.68 -1.23
N ALA A 35 -8.33 -0.97 -0.93
CA ALA A 35 -7.10 -0.97 -1.72
C ALA A 35 -5.88 -1.17 -0.81
N ILE A 36 -4.86 -1.89 -1.31
CA ILE A 36 -3.57 -2.03 -0.63
C ILE A 36 -2.65 -0.95 -1.20
N LYS A 37 -2.20 -0.01 -0.35
CA LYS A 37 -1.27 1.04 -0.76
C LYS A 37 0.13 0.73 -0.25
N PHE A 38 1.11 0.96 -1.12
CA PHE A 38 2.54 0.83 -0.85
C PHE A 38 3.12 2.22 -0.74
N SER A 39 3.81 2.53 0.35
CA SER A 39 4.39 3.85 0.59
C SER A 39 5.80 3.72 1.19
N LEU A 40 6.66 4.69 0.90
CA LEU A 40 7.93 4.86 1.60
C LEU A 40 7.75 5.93 2.66
N GLY A 41 8.16 5.66 3.90
CA GLY A 41 8.06 6.63 4.97
C GLY A 41 9.31 6.77 5.81
N GLU A 42 9.33 7.84 6.60
CA GLU A 42 10.36 8.11 7.59
C GLU A 42 9.71 8.65 8.86
N PHE A 43 10.05 8.05 10.01
CA PHE A 43 9.59 8.47 11.32
C PHE A 43 10.76 8.51 12.29
N LYS A 44 11.00 9.68 12.91
CA LYS A 44 12.11 9.89 13.84
C LYS A 44 13.47 9.44 13.27
N GLY A 45 13.71 9.67 11.98
CA GLY A 45 14.94 9.27 11.28
C GLY A 45 15.01 7.80 10.88
N HIS A 46 13.99 7.00 11.17
CA HIS A 46 13.90 5.61 10.73
C HIS A 46 13.04 5.49 9.48
N ARG A 47 13.63 5.01 8.39
CA ARG A 47 12.94 4.74 7.13
C ARG A 47 12.22 3.41 7.17
N PHE A 48 11.11 3.31 6.46
CA PHE A 48 10.31 2.10 6.32
C PHE A 48 9.54 2.06 5.00
N ILE A 49 9.20 0.86 4.57
CA ILE A 49 8.27 0.57 3.49
C ILE A 49 6.96 0.14 4.17
N ASP A 50 5.89 0.93 4.03
CA ASP A 50 4.55 0.62 4.58
C ASP A 50 3.67 0.03 3.48
N MET A 51 3.05 -1.10 3.79
CA MET A 51 2.04 -1.76 2.97
C MET A 51 0.77 -1.87 3.80
N ARG A 52 -0.27 -1.12 3.43
CA ARG A 52 -1.46 -0.98 4.29
C ARG A 52 -2.75 -1.01 3.49
N VAL A 53 -3.76 -1.63 4.07
CA VAL A 53 -5.11 -1.61 3.53
C VAL A 53 -5.77 -0.27 3.87
N TYR A 54 -6.27 0.41 2.85
CA TYR A 54 -7.11 1.59 2.94
C TYR A 54 -8.54 1.20 2.60
N VAL A 55 -9.49 1.78 3.34
CA VAL A 55 -10.92 1.58 3.10
C VAL A 55 -11.52 2.90 2.65
N GLN A 56 -12.34 2.84 1.59
CA GLN A 56 -13.18 3.95 1.17
C GLN A 56 -14.56 3.82 1.81
N GLU A 57 -14.92 4.77 2.65
CA GLU A 57 -16.27 4.91 3.17
C GLU A 57 -17.08 5.86 2.28
N GLU A 58 -18.38 5.63 2.17
CA GLU A 58 -19.26 6.45 1.33
C GLU A 58 -19.23 7.91 1.79
N GLY A 59 -18.90 8.82 0.88
CA GLY A 59 -18.79 10.26 1.15
C GLY A 59 -17.55 10.70 1.93
N LYS A 60 -16.54 9.83 2.13
CA LYS A 60 -15.28 10.19 2.81
C LYS A 60 -14.04 9.86 1.99
N ASP A 61 -12.96 10.59 2.27
CA ASP A 61 -11.60 10.23 1.83
C ASP A 61 -11.21 8.82 2.33
N GLN A 62 -10.37 8.14 1.55
CA GLN A 62 -9.84 6.83 1.93
C GLN A 62 -9.07 6.89 3.25
N ALA A 63 -9.41 6.02 4.19
CA ALA A 63 -8.79 5.97 5.51
C ALA A 63 -7.88 4.74 5.66
N PRO A 64 -6.68 4.90 6.25
CA PRO A 64 -5.80 3.78 6.55
C PRO A 64 -6.41 2.89 7.65
N THR A 65 -6.29 1.58 7.50
CA THR A 65 -6.71 0.62 8.53
C THR A 65 -5.54 0.19 9.42
N LYS A 66 -5.85 -0.54 10.49
CA LYS A 66 -4.83 -1.25 11.30
C LYS A 66 -4.19 -2.42 10.55
N LYS A 67 -4.75 -2.86 9.42
CA LYS A 67 -4.23 -3.96 8.60
C LYS A 67 -3.10 -3.42 7.72
N GLY A 68 -1.86 -3.59 8.15
CA GLY A 68 -0.69 -3.22 7.38
C GLY A 68 0.59 -3.69 8.04
N LEU A 69 1.67 -3.66 7.26
CA LEU A 69 3.01 -4.04 7.66
C LEU A 69 3.99 -2.94 7.26
N ALA A 70 4.81 -2.52 8.21
CA ALA A 70 5.96 -1.66 7.96
C ALA A 70 7.23 -2.50 8.00
N VAL A 71 8.03 -2.44 6.93
CA VAL A 71 9.29 -3.17 6.78
C VAL A 71 10.44 -2.17 6.74
N SER A 72 11.48 -2.39 7.55
CA SER A 72 12.70 -1.57 7.46
C SER A 72 13.46 -1.86 6.15
N PRO A 73 14.06 -0.87 5.49
CA PRO A 73 14.90 -1.09 4.32
C PRO A 73 16.01 -2.12 4.54
N ALA A 74 16.52 -2.23 5.77
CA ALA A 74 17.54 -3.22 6.13
C ALA A 74 17.06 -4.68 6.00
N LEU A 75 15.77 -4.92 6.23
CA LEU A 75 15.15 -6.26 6.13
C LEU A 75 14.60 -6.56 4.73
N TRP A 76 14.61 -5.57 3.82
CA TRP A 76 14.02 -5.71 2.49
C TRP A 76 14.59 -6.87 1.66
N PRO A 77 15.91 -7.15 1.67
CA PRO A 77 16.45 -8.29 0.93
C PRO A 77 15.92 -9.63 1.44
N GLU A 78 15.78 -9.79 2.76
CA GLU A 78 15.23 -11.01 3.35
C GLU A 78 13.73 -11.12 3.12
N PHE A 79 13.01 -10.00 3.21
CA PHE A 79 11.59 -9.94 2.91
C PHE A 79 11.30 -10.40 1.48
N ARG A 80 12.07 -9.93 0.48
CA ARG A 80 11.94 -10.40 -0.91
C ARG A 80 12.21 -11.90 -1.07
N LYS A 81 13.21 -12.44 -0.37
CA LYS A 81 13.48 -13.89 -0.36
C LYS A 81 12.32 -14.68 0.26
N ALA A 82 11.68 -14.13 1.29
CA ALA A 82 10.51 -14.76 1.90
C ALA A 82 9.32 -14.76 0.94
N LEU A 83 9.06 -13.65 0.23
CA LEU A 83 8.01 -13.59 -0.79
C LEU A 83 8.21 -14.62 -1.89
N ALA A 84 9.43 -14.79 -2.41
CA ALA A 84 9.73 -15.81 -3.41
C ALA A 84 9.45 -17.24 -2.92
N GLN A 85 9.71 -17.52 -1.63
CA GLN A 85 9.36 -18.82 -1.04
C GLN A 85 7.85 -19.01 -0.89
N VAL A 86 7.10 -17.93 -0.61
CA VAL A 86 5.63 -17.97 -0.58
C VAL A 86 5.07 -18.20 -1.98
N GLU A 87 5.62 -17.56 -3.01
CA GLU A 87 5.25 -17.78 -4.42
C GLU A 87 5.42 -19.26 -4.81
N GLU A 88 6.58 -19.85 -4.54
CA GLU A 88 6.83 -21.28 -4.81
C GLU A 88 5.86 -22.19 -4.04
N ALA A 89 5.52 -21.84 -2.79
CA ALA A 89 4.53 -22.57 -2.01
C ALA A 89 3.12 -22.44 -2.62
N MET A 90 2.71 -21.24 -3.04
CA MET A 90 1.40 -21.01 -3.69
C MET A 90 1.27 -21.81 -4.99
N VAL A 91 2.34 -21.87 -5.80
CA VAL A 91 2.36 -22.69 -7.01
C VAL A 91 2.25 -24.18 -6.66
N ARG A 92 2.99 -24.66 -5.66
CA ARG A 92 2.94 -26.07 -5.24
C ARG A 92 1.55 -26.48 -4.73
N GLU A 93 0.87 -25.61 -3.99
CA GLU A 93 -0.50 -25.88 -3.51
C GLU A 93 -1.58 -25.62 -4.58
N GLY A 94 -1.20 -25.15 -5.78
CA GLY A 94 -2.11 -24.86 -6.87
C GLY A 94 -2.98 -23.61 -6.68
N TRP A 95 -2.54 -22.67 -5.84
CA TRP A 95 -3.23 -21.38 -5.62
C TRP A 95 -2.90 -20.35 -6.71
N LEU A 96 -1.79 -20.56 -7.41
CA LEU A 96 -1.29 -19.69 -8.47
C LEU A 96 -0.67 -20.56 -9.56
N ASP A 97 -0.89 -20.23 -10.84
CA ASP A 97 -0.13 -20.85 -11.91
C ASP A 97 1.23 -20.15 -12.06
N ARG A 98 2.25 -20.86 -12.54
CA ARG A 98 3.59 -20.26 -12.72
C ARG A 98 3.54 -19.18 -13.79
N GLU A 99 2.67 -19.33 -14.79
CA GLU A 99 2.49 -18.38 -15.88
C GLU A 99 1.99 -17.00 -15.38
N ASP A 100 1.22 -16.96 -14.28
CA ASP A 100 0.72 -15.71 -13.68
C ASP A 100 1.83 -14.85 -13.05
N LEU A 101 2.97 -15.45 -12.71
CA LEU A 101 4.13 -14.74 -12.16
C LEU A 101 4.98 -14.06 -13.25
N GLU A 102 4.91 -14.54 -14.49
CA GLU A 102 5.77 -14.07 -15.58
C GLU A 102 5.23 -12.79 -16.26
N GLY A 103 3.99 -12.38 -15.96
CA GLY A 103 3.29 -11.26 -16.62
C GLY A 103 3.54 -9.85 -16.06
N GLN A 104 4.44 -9.66 -15.10
CA GLN A 104 4.68 -8.37 -14.44
C GLN A 104 6.15 -7.97 -14.55
N GLY A 105 6.58 -7.66 -15.77
CA GLY A 105 7.89 -7.05 -16.09
C GLY A 105 7.75 -5.58 -16.43
#